data_AF-A0A4U3MLK6-F1
#
_entry.id   AF-A0A4U3MLK6-F1
#
_cell.length_a   1.000
_cell.length_b   1.000
_cell.length_c   1.000
_cell.angle_alpha   90.00
_cell.angle_beta   90.00
_cell.angle_gamma   90.00
#
_symmetry.space_group_name_H-M   'P 1'
#
loop_
_entity.id
_entity.type
_entity.pdbx_description
1 polymer ?
#
loop_
_entity_poly.entity_id
_entity_poly.type
_entity_poly.pdbx_seq_one_letter_code
_entity_poly.pdbx_strand_id
1 'polypeptide(L)'
;MEPIKNWSKIWKIERIFYKISNEISLPRPISQTSLVWFGIGFILSLKMKGIFPFVFSSPTVNHIGIPFGIAFFMSKRTFQGKRPYNYLFSLFLYLFRPKSTRRGKRIPKTKNQEMDLTILIGERRIKNGDC
;
A
#
# COMPACT_ATOMS: atom_id res chain seq x y z
N MET A 1 -30.65 31.09 6.72
CA MET A 1 -29.34 30.60 7.19
C MET A 1 -28.53 30.21 5.97
N GLU A 2 -27.39 30.85 5.73
CA GLU A 2 -26.55 30.51 4.59
C GLU A 2 -25.69 29.26 4.90
N PRO A 3 -25.56 28.30 3.97
CA PRO A 3 -24.79 27.08 4.21
C PRO A 3 -23.29 27.38 4.27
N ILE A 4 -22.62 26.84 5.28
CA ILE A 4 -21.16 26.94 5.44
C ILE A 4 -20.48 26.28 4.24
N LYS A 5 -19.71 27.06 3.48
CA LYS A 5 -19.01 26.58 2.28
C LYS A 5 -17.85 25.66 2.69
N ASN A 6 -17.88 24.42 2.19
CA ASN A 6 -16.84 23.43 2.45
C ASN A 6 -15.70 23.56 1.42
N TRP A 7 -14.58 24.14 1.86
CA TRP A 7 -13.39 24.43 1.03
C TRP A 7 -12.45 23.22 0.87
N SER A 8 -12.70 22.11 1.59
CA SER A 8 -11.84 20.92 1.59
C SER A 8 -11.75 20.20 0.25
N LYS A 9 -12.70 20.45 -0.67
CA LYS A 9 -12.72 19.86 -2.02
C LYS A 9 -11.72 20.52 -2.98
N ILE A 10 -11.36 21.79 -2.75
CA ILE A 10 -10.52 22.58 -3.69
C ILE A 10 -9.10 22.04 -3.78
N TRP A 11 -8.56 21.55 -2.66
CA TRP A 11 -7.22 20.97 -2.60
C TRP A 11 -7.21 19.44 -2.75
N LYS A 12 -8.37 18.82 -3.03
CA LYS A 12 -8.48 17.37 -3.18
C LYS A 12 -8.04 16.96 -4.58
N ILE A 13 -6.74 16.73 -4.77
CA ILE A 13 -6.21 16.11 -5.98
C ILE A 13 -6.90 14.75 -6.20
N GLU A 14 -7.46 14.55 -7.40
CA GLU A 14 -7.99 13.26 -7.81
C GLU A 14 -6.85 12.25 -7.93
N ARG A 15 -6.99 11.11 -7.25
CA ARG A 15 -5.95 10.06 -7.20
C ARG A 15 -5.96 9.15 -8.43
N ILE A 16 -6.74 9.51 -9.43
CA ILE A 16 -7.03 8.72 -10.63
C ILE A 16 -6.93 9.68 -11.81
N PHE A 17 -6.11 9.34 -12.79
CA PHE A 17 -5.99 10.09 -14.03
C PHE A 17 -6.89 9.45 -15.08
N TYR A 18 -7.89 10.20 -15.54
CA TYR A 18 -8.80 9.79 -16.62
C TYR A 18 -8.35 10.31 -17.99
N LYS A 19 -7.57 11.40 -17.99
CA LYS A 19 -7.09 12.11 -19.17
C LYS A 19 -5.62 12.46 -18.98
N ILE A 20 -4.79 12.20 -19.99
CA ILE A 20 -3.36 12.57 -19.97
C ILE A 20 -3.16 13.96 -20.61
N SER A 21 -4.04 14.33 -21.54
CA SER A 21 -4.13 15.64 -22.19
C SER A 21 -5.61 15.94 -22.47
N ASN A 22 -5.96 17.19 -22.79
CA ASN A 22 -7.34 17.64 -22.96
C ASN A 22 -8.15 16.82 -24.00
N GLU A 23 -7.47 16.06 -24.86
CA GLU A 23 -8.05 15.35 -26.00
C GLU A 23 -7.90 13.81 -25.92
N ILE A 24 -7.02 13.28 -25.07
CA ILE A 24 -6.74 11.83 -24.98
C ILE A 24 -7.27 11.28 -23.66
N SER A 25 -8.44 10.63 -23.74
CA SER A 25 -8.99 9.80 -22.65
C SER A 25 -8.31 8.44 -22.65
N LEU A 26 -7.88 7.99 -21.46
CA LEU A 26 -7.30 6.66 -21.35
C LEU A 26 -8.43 5.63 -21.38
N PRO A 27 -8.27 4.51 -22.13
CA PRO A 27 -9.27 3.44 -22.15
C PRO A 27 -9.46 2.81 -20.76
N ARG A 28 -8.47 2.97 -19.87
CA ARG A 28 -8.55 2.56 -18.48
C ARG A 28 -7.97 3.64 -17.58
N PRO A 29 -8.70 4.07 -16.53
CA PRO A 29 -8.19 5.04 -15.58
C PRO A 29 -6.95 4.51 -14.86
N ILE A 30 -5.89 5.31 -14.80
CA ILE A 30 -4.66 4.93 -14.12
C ILE A 30 -4.57 5.61 -12.76
N SER A 31 -4.32 4.83 -11.71
CA SER A 31 -4.22 5.38 -10.35
C SER A 31 -2.84 5.98 -10.10
N GLN A 32 -2.77 7.06 -9.32
CA GLN A 32 -1.49 7.61 -8.85
C GLN A 32 -0.66 6.55 -8.11
N THR A 33 -1.32 5.68 -7.35
CA THR A 33 -0.67 4.60 -6.62
C THR A 33 -0.03 3.55 -7.53
N SER A 34 -0.67 3.17 -8.64
CA SER A 34 -0.07 2.22 -9.59
C SER A 34 1.17 2.82 -10.26
N LEU A 35 1.17 4.13 -10.52
CA LEU A 35 2.33 4.82 -11.08
C LEU A 35 3.50 4.86 -10.08
N VAL A 36 3.22 5.17 -8.81
CA VAL A 36 4.25 5.15 -7.75
C VAL A 36 4.86 3.76 -7.58
N TRP A 37 4.03 2.72 -7.51
CA TRP A 37 4.51 1.34 -7.41
C TRP A 37 5.29 0.88 -8.65
N PHE A 38 4.88 1.33 -9.84
CA PHE A 38 5.62 1.10 -11.07
C PHE A 38 7.01 1.77 -11.01
N GLY A 39 7.09 3.03 -10.59
CA GLY A 39 8.36 3.75 -10.45
C GLY A 39 9.31 3.11 -9.44
N ILE A 40 8.79 2.71 -8.26
CA ILE A 40 9.57 1.99 -7.25
C ILE A 40 10.06 0.65 -7.79
N GLY A 41 9.17 -0.14 -8.43
CA GLY A 41 9.53 -1.42 -9.04
C GLY A 41 10.58 -1.26 -10.14
N PHE A 42 10.48 -0.21 -10.95
CA PHE A 42 11.45 0.09 -12.01
C PHE A 42 12.83 0.42 -11.44
N ILE A 43 12.90 1.31 -10.45
CA ILE A 43 14.16 1.65 -9.76
C ILE A 43 14.76 0.40 -9.11
N LEU A 44 13.94 -0.44 -8.47
CA LEU A 44 14.37 -1.68 -7.85
C LEU A 44 14.94 -2.67 -8.87
N SER A 45 14.30 -2.78 -10.04
CA SER A 45 14.76 -3.67 -11.12
C SER A 45 16.15 -3.30 -11.66
N LEU A 46 16.51 -2.01 -11.64
CA LEU A 46 17.84 -1.55 -12.07
C LEU A 46 18.92 -1.91 -11.05
N LYS A 47 18.60 -1.84 -9.76
CA LYS A 47 19.55 -2.10 -8.66
C LYS A 47 19.69 -3.58 -8.32
N MET A 48 18.64 -4.38 -8.48
CA MET A 48 18.60 -5.79 -8.12
C MET A 48 18.65 -6.66 -9.37
N LYS A 49 19.86 -6.91 -9.90
CA LYS A 49 20.08 -7.91 -10.96
C LYS A 49 20.38 -9.28 -10.35
N GLY A 50 19.70 -10.33 -10.80
CA GLY A 50 19.99 -11.72 -10.38
C GLY A 50 19.40 -12.13 -9.03
N ILE A 51 18.64 -11.27 -8.37
CA ILE A 51 17.90 -11.60 -7.14
C ILE A 51 16.47 -11.97 -7.55
N PHE A 52 15.92 -13.07 -7.01
CA PHE A 52 14.51 -13.44 -7.17
C PHE A 52 13.66 -12.25 -6.74
N PRO A 53 12.90 -11.54 -7.61
CA PRO A 53 12.19 -11.93 -8.83
C PRO A 53 12.79 -11.50 -10.20
N PHE A 54 13.93 -10.80 -10.26
CA PHE A 54 14.54 -10.22 -11.47
C PHE A 54 15.56 -11.15 -12.16
N VAL A 55 15.21 -12.42 -12.35
CA VAL A 55 16.13 -13.48 -12.82
C VAL A 55 15.92 -13.86 -14.29
N PHE A 56 14.97 -13.24 -14.99
CA PHE A 56 14.66 -13.66 -16.36
C PHE A 56 15.77 -13.29 -17.34
N SER A 57 15.95 -14.12 -18.37
CA SER A 57 16.99 -13.89 -19.39
C SER A 57 16.72 -12.67 -20.26
N SER A 58 15.46 -12.21 -20.34
CA SER A 58 15.07 -11.01 -21.09
C SER A 58 15.10 -9.76 -20.20
N PRO A 59 15.91 -8.74 -20.54
CA PRO A 59 15.95 -7.47 -19.81
C PRO A 59 14.59 -6.75 -19.80
N THR A 60 13.83 -6.84 -20.89
CA THR A 60 12.51 -6.20 -21.02
C THR A 60 11.52 -6.78 -20.01
N VAL A 61 11.54 -8.09 -19.80
CA VAL A 61 10.67 -8.75 -18.81
C VAL A 61 11.06 -8.33 -17.39
N ASN A 62 12.36 -8.24 -17.10
CA ASN A 62 12.84 -7.85 -15.78
C ASN A 62 12.49 -6.39 -15.44
N HIS A 63 12.71 -5.47 -16.38
CA HIS A 63 12.59 -4.04 -16.13
C HIS A 63 11.19 -3.49 -16.39
N ILE A 64 10.37 -4.13 -17.24
CA ILE A 64 9.02 -3.65 -17.57
C ILE A 64 7.96 -4.61 -17.03
N GLY A 65 8.11 -5.91 -17.31
CA GLY A 65 7.12 -6.92 -16.93
C GLY A 65 6.92 -7.03 -15.42
N ILE A 66 8.01 -7.15 -14.66
CA ILE A 66 7.93 -7.28 -13.19
C ILE A 66 7.40 -6.01 -12.53
N PRO A 67 7.90 -4.79 -12.83
CA PRO A 67 7.34 -3.57 -12.23
C PRO A 67 5.86 -3.36 -12.59
N PHE A 68 5.45 -3.73 -13.81
CA PHE A 68 4.05 -3.70 -14.19
C PHE A 68 3.20 -4.72 -13.41
N GLY A 69 3.71 -5.94 -13.22
CA GLY A 69 3.07 -6.96 -12.39
C GLY A 69 2.91 -6.52 -10.94
N ILE A 70 3.93 -5.89 -10.35
CA ILE A 70 3.88 -5.31 -8.99
C ILE A 70 2.85 -4.18 -8.91
N ALA A 71 2.88 -3.24 -9.86
CA ALA A 71 1.94 -2.14 -9.92
C ALA A 71 0.49 -2.64 -10.08
N PHE A 72 0.28 -3.66 -10.90
CA PHE A 72 -1.01 -4.31 -11.09
C PHE A 72 -1.50 -5.01 -9.83
N PHE A 73 -0.63 -5.77 -9.16
CA PHE A 73 -0.95 -6.44 -7.90
C PHE A 73 -1.33 -5.42 -6.81
N MET A 74 -0.58 -4.34 -6.70
CA MET A 74 -0.86 -3.26 -5.75
C MET A 74 -2.13 -2.46 -6.09
N SER A 75 -2.59 -2.50 -7.34
CA SER A 75 -3.81 -1.84 -7.81
C SER A 75 -5.08 -2.67 -7.58
N LYS A 76 -4.96 -3.94 -7.17
CA LYS A 76 -6.14 -4.75 -6.83
C LYS A 76 -6.87 -4.14 -5.63
N ARG A 77 -8.21 -4.08 -5.75
CA ARG A 77 -9.05 -3.19 -4.94
C ARG A 77 -8.96 -3.44 -3.43
N THR A 78 -8.86 -4.68 -2.96
CA THR A 78 -8.71 -4.96 -1.52
C THR A 78 -8.29 -6.41 -1.27
N PHE A 79 -7.27 -6.62 -0.42
CA PHE A 79 -6.96 -7.92 0.19
C PHE A 79 -7.53 -7.86 1.62
N GLN A 80 -8.59 -8.62 1.91
CA GLN A 80 -9.27 -8.60 3.23
C GLN A 80 -9.78 -7.21 3.68
N GLY A 81 -10.34 -6.42 2.76
CA GLY A 81 -10.85 -5.07 3.07
C GLY A 81 -9.77 -4.05 3.43
N LYS A 82 -8.49 -4.38 3.22
CA LYS A 82 -7.35 -3.45 3.29
C LYS A 82 -6.73 -3.33 1.90
N ARG A 83 -6.06 -2.21 1.64
CA ARG A 83 -5.25 -2.07 0.42
C ARG A 83 -4.08 -3.08 0.49
N PRO A 84 -3.70 -3.73 -0.62
CA PRO A 84 -2.72 -4.83 -0.62
C PRO A 84 -1.38 -4.43 -0.01
N TYR A 85 -0.93 -3.19 -0.20
CA TYR A 85 0.31 -2.70 0.41
C TYR A 85 0.22 -2.54 1.93
N ASN A 86 -0.92 -2.10 2.47
CA ASN A 86 -1.14 -2.03 3.93
C ASN A 86 -1.18 -3.43 4.54
N TYR A 87 -1.77 -4.39 3.82
CA TYR A 87 -1.76 -5.78 4.24
C TYR A 87 -0.32 -6.32 4.30
N LEU A 88 0.46 -6.13 3.25
CA LEU A 88 1.87 -6.55 3.20
C LEU A 88 2.71 -5.87 4.30
N PHE A 89 2.51 -4.58 4.54
CA PHE A 89 3.18 -3.87 5.63
C PHE A 89 2.82 -4.46 7.01
N SER A 90 1.54 -4.78 7.24
CA SER A 90 1.11 -5.42 8.48
C SER A 90 1.68 -6.84 8.65
N LEU A 91 1.82 -7.59 7.55
CA LEU A 91 2.47 -8.90 7.55
C LEU A 91 3.96 -8.77 7.87
N PHE A 92 4.63 -7.78 7.27
CA PHE A 92 6.03 -7.49 7.54
C PHE A 92 6.24 -7.13 9.01
N LEU A 93 5.46 -6.19 9.55
CA LEU A 93 5.48 -5.84 10.98
C LEU A 93 5.24 -7.08 11.86
N TYR A 94 4.31 -7.96 11.47
CA TYR A 94 4.05 -9.20 12.19
C TYR A 94 5.25 -10.16 12.18
N LEU A 95 6.00 -10.24 11.08
CA LEU A 95 7.20 -11.09 10.96
C LEU A 95 8.38 -10.55 11.77
N PHE A 96 8.60 -9.23 11.74
CA PHE A 96 9.66 -8.58 12.54
C PHE A 96 9.31 -8.46 14.03
N ARG A 97 8.09 -8.86 14.40
CA ARG A 97 7.64 -8.84 15.79
C ARG A 97 8.42 -9.86 16.62
N PRO A 98 9.07 -9.46 17.72
CA PRO A 98 9.70 -10.40 18.64
C PRO A 98 8.61 -11.24 19.33
N LYS A 99 8.41 -12.48 18.87
CA LYS A 99 7.41 -13.40 19.42
C LYS A 99 7.98 -14.12 20.64
N SER A 100 7.76 -13.56 21.83
CA SER A 100 8.09 -14.24 23.09
C SER A 100 7.01 -15.26 23.43
N THR A 101 7.17 -16.51 22.99
CA THR A 101 6.35 -17.64 23.47
C THR A 101 6.92 -18.15 24.80
N ARG A 102 6.27 -17.81 25.92
CA ARG A 102 6.65 -18.31 27.26
C ARG A 102 5.60 -19.27 27.80
N ARG A 103 6.05 -20.49 28.14
CA ARG A 103 5.22 -21.57 28.69
C ARG A 103 4.89 -21.28 30.15
N GLY A 104 3.61 -21.06 30.46
CA GLY A 104 3.06 -21.10 31.82
C GLY A 104 3.36 -19.94 32.79
N LYS A 105 4.17 -18.93 32.42
CA LYS A 105 4.46 -17.77 33.30
C LYS A 105 3.64 -16.54 32.92
N ARG A 106 2.92 -15.95 33.88
CA ARG A 106 2.29 -14.63 33.73
C ARG A 106 3.36 -13.54 33.70
N ILE A 107 3.24 -12.60 32.76
CA ILE A 107 4.16 -11.46 32.59
C ILE A 107 3.33 -10.18 32.79
N PRO A 108 3.82 -9.17 33.53
CA PRO A 108 3.21 -7.84 33.50
C PRO A 108 3.33 -7.26 32.08
N LYS A 109 2.25 -6.63 31.59
CA LYS A 109 2.21 -6.06 30.23
C LYS A 109 3.37 -5.07 30.07
N THR A 110 4.31 -5.38 29.18
CA THR A 110 5.40 -4.47 28.83
C THR A 110 4.88 -3.44 27.82
N LYS A 111 5.42 -2.21 27.85
CA LYS A 111 5.06 -1.07 26.98
C LYS A 111 4.89 -1.44 25.49
N ASN A 112 5.66 -2.40 24.98
CA ASN A 112 5.55 -2.89 23.59
C ASN A 112 4.23 -3.60 23.27
N GLN A 113 3.58 -4.24 24.26
CA GLN A 113 2.27 -4.88 24.09
C GLN A 113 1.11 -3.87 24.11
N GLU A 114 1.30 -2.70 24.74
CA GLU A 114 0.32 -1.61 24.71
C GLU A 114 0.30 -0.90 23.36
N MET A 115 1.46 -0.78 22.70
CA MET A 115 1.56 -0.27 21.33
C MET A 115 0.79 -1.14 20.33
N ASP A 116 0.86 -2.47 20.46
CA ASP A 116 0.10 -3.41 19.62
C ASP A 116 -1.41 -3.26 19.81
N LEU A 117 -1.88 -3.13 21.06
CA LEU A 117 -3.30 -2.90 21.35
C LEU A 117 -3.75 -1.55 20.80
N THR A 118 -2.95 -0.50 20.90
CA THR A 118 -3.29 0.82 20.34
C THR A 118 -3.30 0.85 18.82
N ILE A 119 -2.43 0.11 18.12
CA ILE A 119 -2.50 -0.03 16.66
C ILE A 119 -3.78 -0.78 16.25
N LEU A 120 -4.12 -1.89 16.94
CA LEU A 120 -5.33 -2.67 16.66
C LEU A 120 -6.63 -1.93 17.02
N ILE A 121 -6.64 -1.11 18.08
CA ILE A 121 -7.77 -0.25 18.46
C ILE A 121 -7.86 0.96 17.53
N GLY A 122 -6.72 1.55 17.14
CA GLY A 122 -6.62 2.66 16.21
C GLY A 122 -7.15 2.30 14.82
N GLU A 123 -6.76 1.14 14.28
CA GLU A 123 -7.31 0.63 13.01
C GLU A 123 -8.83 0.39 13.09
N ARG A 124 -9.36 -0.07 14.22
CA ARG A 124 -10.82 -0.22 14.43
C ARG A 124 -11.53 1.13 14.51
N ARG A 125 -10.95 2.14 15.15
CA ARG A 125 -11.53 3.50 15.21
C ARG A 125 -11.54 4.20 13.85
N ILE A 126 -10.49 4.06 13.05
CA ILE A 126 -10.43 4.65 11.71
C ILE A 126 -11.54 4.06 10.80
N LYS A 127 -11.80 2.75 10.90
CA LYS A 127 -12.87 2.11 10.11
C LYS A 127 -14.29 2.52 10.52
N ASN A 128 -14.51 2.88 11.78
CA ASN A 128 -15.83 3.28 12.28
C ASN A 128 -16.11 4.79 12.16
N GLY A 129 -15.09 5.60 11.82
CA GLY A 129 -15.21 7.06 11.69
C GLY A 129 -15.44 7.57 10.26
N ASP A 130 -15.49 6.67 9.28
CA ASP A 130 -15.73 6.98 7.85
C ASP A 130 -17.21 6.75 7.44
N CYS A 131 -18.14 6.81 8.39
CA CYS A 131 -19.60 6.75 8.15
C CYS A 131 -20.24 8.13 8.38
#